data_AF-A0A4Y5Z7G1-F1
#
_entry.id   AF-A0A4Y5Z7G1-F1
#
_cell.length_a   1.000
_cell.length_b   1.000
_cell.length_c   1.000
_cell.angle_alpha   90.00
_cell.angle_beta   90.00
_cell.angle_gamma   90.00
#
_symmetry.space_group_name_H-M   'P 1'
#
loop_
_entity.id
_entity.type
_entity.pdbx_description
1 polymer ?
#
loop_
_entity_poly.entity_id
_entity_poly.type
_entity_poly.pdbx_seq_one_letter_code
_entity_poly.pdbx_strand_id
1 'polypeptide(L)'
;MASNVRRGPRQIYAAFQWSMKGLKACYQFEASFRAEVSLAIVVVPLGLWLGQGAIEKIILITFPVLTLATELLNSAIEAVVDKVSPEFHELAGRAKDMGSASVFLMMMMFLLTWGLILIPRLF
;
A
#
# COMPACT_ATOMS: atom_id res chain seq x y z
N MET A 1 -21.15 -6.75 -15.53
CA MET A 1 -21.04 -6.11 -16.86
C MET A 1 -20.02 -4.99 -16.78
N ALA A 2 -18.90 -5.09 -17.50
CA ALA A 2 -18.03 -3.94 -17.69
C ALA A 2 -18.82 -2.88 -18.47
N SER A 3 -19.07 -1.71 -17.89
CA SER A 3 -19.80 -0.64 -18.56
C SER A 3 -18.92 -0.10 -19.70
N ASN A 4 -19.24 -0.42 -20.95
CA ASN A 4 -18.59 0.08 -22.17
C ASN A 4 -18.84 1.59 -22.45
N VAL A 5 -19.25 2.35 -21.42
CA VAL A 5 -19.53 3.79 -21.52
C VAL A 5 -18.29 4.56 -21.09
N ARG A 6 -17.79 5.47 -21.93
CA ARG A 6 -16.70 6.37 -21.56
C ARG A 6 -17.04 7.08 -20.25
N ARG A 7 -16.14 6.98 -19.27
CA ARG A 7 -16.38 7.59 -17.95
C ARG A 7 -16.47 9.11 -18.08
N GLY A 8 -17.67 9.66 -17.87
CA GLY A 8 -17.86 11.11 -17.84
C GLY A 8 -17.21 11.74 -16.60
N PRO A 9 -17.01 13.08 -16.57
CA PRO A 9 -16.41 13.78 -15.42
C PRO A 9 -17.07 13.45 -14.07
N ARG A 10 -18.40 13.30 -14.05
CA ARG A 10 -19.15 12.89 -12.84
C ARG A 10 -18.76 11.50 -12.33
N GLN A 11 -18.51 10.55 -13.24
CA GLN A 11 -18.12 9.19 -12.88
C GLN A 11 -16.67 9.12 -12.39
N ILE A 12 -15.78 9.94 -12.95
CA ILE A 12 -14.39 10.08 -12.47
C ILE A 12 -14.40 10.64 -11.04
N TYR A 13 -15.19 11.69 -10.79
CA TYR A 13 -15.33 12.25 -9.45
C TYR A 13 -15.92 11.24 -8.44
N ALA A 14 -16.95 10.48 -8.84
CA ALA A 14 -17.49 9.42 -8.00
C ALA A 14 -16.44 8.34 -7.67
N ALA A 15 -15.63 7.93 -8.66
CA ALA A 15 -14.54 6.98 -8.45
C ALA A 15 -13.50 7.51 -7.47
N PHE A 16 -13.12 8.78 -7.59
CA PHE A 16 -12.23 9.43 -6.61
C PHE A 16 -12.82 9.41 -5.20
N GLN A 17 -14.10 9.74 -5.04
CA GLN A 17 -14.78 9.67 -3.75
C GLN A 17 -14.78 8.24 -3.16
N TRP A 18 -14.96 7.20 -3.97
CA TRP A 18 -14.86 5.82 -3.52
C TRP A 18 -13.44 5.47 -3.06
N SER A 19 -12.41 5.89 -3.78
CA SER A 19 -11.02 5.70 -3.37
C SER A 19 -10.72 6.39 -2.04
N MET A 20 -11.18 7.64 -1.85
CA MET A 20 -10.98 8.36 -0.58
C MET A 20 -11.71 7.71 0.59
N LYS A 21 -12.89 7.13 0.37
CA LYS A 21 -13.59 6.34 1.39
C LYS A 21 -12.79 5.11 1.81
N GLY A 22 -12.20 4.39 0.85
CA GLY A 22 -11.35 3.22 1.13
C GLY A 22 -10.11 3.60 1.94
N LEU A 23 -9.38 4.64 1.52
CA LEU A 23 -8.21 5.15 2.24
C LEU A 23 -8.55 5.60 3.66
N LYS A 24 -9.66 6.33 3.83
CA LYS A 24 -10.12 6.79 5.14
C LYS A 24 -10.49 5.61 6.05
N ALA A 25 -11.18 4.61 5.52
CA ALA A 25 -11.55 3.42 6.29
C ALA A 25 -10.30 2.69 6.78
N CYS A 26 -9.35 2.39 5.90
CA CYS A 26 -8.10 1.71 6.26
C CYS A 26 -7.32 2.53 7.30
N TYR A 27 -7.16 3.84 7.11
CA TYR A 27 -6.50 4.70 8.09
C TYR A 27 -7.19 4.71 9.47
N GLN A 28 -8.52 4.68 9.51
CA GLN A 28 -9.26 4.69 10.76
C GLN A 28 -9.16 3.35 11.51
N PHE A 29 -9.26 2.23 10.80
CA PHE A 29 -9.37 0.91 11.44
C PHE A 29 -8.02 0.20 11.61
N GLU A 30 -7.03 0.48 10.75
CA GLU A 30 -5.78 -0.28 10.69
C GLU A 30 -4.61 0.51 11.27
N ALA A 31 -4.05 0.01 12.38
CA ALA A 31 -2.92 0.66 13.05
C ALA A 31 -1.62 0.58 12.23
N SER A 32 -1.39 -0.56 11.56
CA SER A 32 -0.30 -0.79 10.60
C SER A 32 -0.33 0.24 9.49
N PHE A 33 -1.48 0.42 8.83
CA PHE A 33 -1.63 1.41 7.76
C PHE A 33 -1.31 2.84 8.23
N ARG A 34 -1.73 3.24 9.44
CA ARG A 34 -1.36 4.56 9.98
C ARG A 34 0.14 4.72 10.19
N ALA A 35 0.81 3.68 10.68
CA ALA A 35 2.26 3.70 10.86
C ALA A 35 2.98 3.81 9.50
N GLU A 36 2.54 3.05 8.51
CA GLU A 36 3.09 3.11 7.15
C GLU A 36 2.83 4.46 6.47
N VAL A 37 1.65 5.06 6.64
CA VAL A 37 1.37 6.41 6.12
C VAL A 37 2.31 7.43 6.76
N SER A 38 2.52 7.34 8.07
CA SER A 38 3.45 8.22 8.79
C SER A 38 4.88 8.06 8.27
N LEU A 39 5.31 6.82 8.03
CA LEU A 39 6.60 6.54 7.41
C LEU A 39 6.67 7.12 5.98
N ALA A 40 5.66 6.86 5.14
CA ALA A 40 5.59 7.31 3.75
C ALA A 40 5.64 8.85 3.64
N ILE A 41 4.97 9.58 4.53
CA ILE A 41 5.02 11.06 4.60
C ILE A 41 6.47 11.55 4.78
N VAL A 42 7.33 10.80 5.46
CA VAL A 42 8.74 11.15 5.67
C VAL A 42 9.61 10.63 4.54
N VAL A 43 9.51 9.34 4.19
CA VAL A 43 10.44 8.69 3.25
C VAL A 43 10.18 9.08 1.80
N VAL A 44 8.94 9.39 1.40
CA VAL A 44 8.66 9.78 0.01
C VAL A 44 9.33 11.12 -0.33
N PRO A 45 9.16 12.20 0.45
CA PRO A 45 9.91 13.44 0.22
C PRO A 45 11.42 13.23 0.28
N LEU A 46 11.93 12.44 1.23
CA LEU A 46 13.35 12.12 1.32
C LEU A 46 13.85 11.38 0.07
N GLY A 47 13.09 10.43 -0.46
CA GLY A 47 13.43 9.70 -1.68
C GLY A 47 13.50 10.61 -2.91
N LEU A 48 12.57 11.56 -3.02
CA LEU A 48 12.59 12.58 -4.09
C LEU A 48 13.76 13.56 -3.98
N TRP A 49 14.20 13.85 -2.75
CA TRP A 49 15.32 14.75 -2.47
C TRP A 49 16.67 14.05 -2.67
N LEU A 50 16.83 12.83 -2.17
CA LEU A 50 18.08 12.06 -2.20
C LEU A 50 18.34 11.37 -3.54
N GLY A 51 17.30 11.01 -4.30
CA GLY A 51 17.46 10.34 -5.59
C GLY A 51 18.15 11.24 -6.64
N GLN A 52 19.10 10.66 -7.38
CA GLN A 52 19.81 11.29 -8.49
C GLN A 52 19.15 10.89 -9.81
N GLY A 53 18.65 11.88 -10.55
CA GLY A 53 17.89 11.65 -11.78
C GLY A 53 16.49 11.08 -11.54
N ALA A 54 15.78 10.79 -12.63
CA ALA A 54 14.38 10.37 -12.56
C ALA A 54 14.21 8.92 -12.06
N ILE A 55 15.10 8.02 -12.48
CA ILE A 55 14.96 6.58 -12.21
C ILE A 55 15.08 6.27 -10.71
N GLU A 56 16.12 6.78 -10.05
CA GLU A 56 16.29 6.53 -8.62
C GLU A 56 15.16 7.15 -7.79
N LYS A 57 14.73 8.36 -8.12
CA LYS A 57 13.59 9.00 -7.45
C LYS A 57 12.34 8.15 -7.55
N ILE A 58 12.03 7.64 -8.74
CA ILE A 58 10.90 6.74 -8.96
C ILE A 58 11.05 5.47 -8.12
N ILE A 59 12.23 4.84 -8.10
CA ILE A 59 12.47 3.61 -7.33
C ILE A 59 12.30 3.86 -5.82
N LEU A 60 12.89 4.94 -5.29
CA LEU A 60 12.86 5.27 -3.86
C LEU A 60 11.45 5.57 -3.35
N ILE A 61 10.55 6.10 -4.19
CA ILE A 61 9.15 6.33 -3.79
C ILE A 61 8.22 5.15 -4.10
N THR A 62 8.58 4.27 -5.04
CA THR A 62 7.69 3.19 -5.50
C THR A 62 7.34 2.23 -4.37
N PHE A 63 8.34 1.71 -3.65
CA PHE A 63 8.09 0.71 -2.62
C PHE A 63 7.35 1.24 -1.39
N PRO A 64 7.65 2.44 -0.84
CA PRO A 64 6.81 3.04 0.20
C PRO A 64 5.33 3.17 -0.21
N VAL A 65 5.06 3.54 -1.46
CA VAL A 65 3.69 3.66 -1.97
C VAL A 65 3.04 2.30 -2.22
N LEU A 66 3.81 1.32 -2.71
CA LEU A 66 3.32 -0.05 -2.91
C LEU A 66 3.02 -0.74 -1.57
N THR A 67 3.79 -0.49 -0.52
CA THR A 67 3.48 -1.03 0.82
C THR A 67 2.09 -0.57 1.28
N LEU A 68 1.77 0.72 1.14
CA LEU A 68 0.42 1.23 1.44
C LEU A 68 -0.67 0.58 0.59
N ALA A 69 -0.42 0.38 -0.71
CA ALA A 69 -1.37 -0.28 -1.60
C ALA A 69 -1.60 -1.75 -1.20
N THR A 70 -0.53 -2.46 -0.83
CA THR A 70 -0.60 -3.84 -0.38
C THR A 70 -1.29 -3.96 0.98
N GLU A 71 -1.06 -3.02 1.90
CA GLU A 71 -1.76 -2.97 3.18
C GLU A 71 -3.27 -2.73 2.99
N LEU A 72 -3.68 -1.84 2.09
CA LEU A 72 -5.09 -1.68 1.71
C LEU A 72 -5.72 -2.98 1.18
N LEU A 73 -4.97 -3.75 0.40
CA LEU A 73 -5.43 -5.05 -0.10
C LEU A 73 -5.50 -6.08 1.03
N ASN A 74 -4.52 -6.10 1.93
CA ASN A 74 -4.51 -6.96 3.11
C ASN A 74 -5.76 -6.71 3.96
N SER A 75 -6.02 -5.46 4.34
CA SER A 75 -7.19 -5.10 5.15
C SER A 75 -8.52 -5.36 4.42
N ALA A 76 -8.56 -5.23 3.10
CA ALA A 76 -9.74 -5.62 2.31
C ALA A 76 -9.98 -7.13 2.35
N ILE A 77 -8.92 -7.94 2.27
CA ILE A 77 -9.01 -9.41 2.41
C ILE A 77 -9.47 -9.75 3.82
N GLU A 78 -8.87 -9.16 4.86
CA GLU A 78 -9.24 -9.37 6.25
C GLU A 78 -10.72 -9.05 6.49
N ALA A 79 -11.21 -7.90 6.00
CA ALA A 79 -12.62 -7.51 6.13
C ALA A 79 -13.58 -8.50 5.45
N VAL A 80 -13.19 -9.08 4.31
CA VAL A 80 -13.99 -10.12 3.64
C VAL A 80 -13.96 -11.44 4.42
N VAL A 81 -12.78 -11.84 4.88
CA VAL A 81 -12.58 -13.07 5.66
C VAL A 81 -13.37 -13.01 6.97
N ASP A 82 -13.29 -11.91 7.70
CA ASP A 82 -14.01 -11.71 8.96
C ASP A 82 -15.52 -11.72 8.78
N LYS A 83 -16.00 -11.21 7.65
CA LYS A 83 -17.43 -11.24 7.31
C LYS A 83 -17.92 -12.64 6.98
N VAL A 84 -17.13 -13.45 6.29
CA VAL A 84 -17.54 -14.78 5.78
C VAL A 84 -17.27 -15.90 6.79
N SER A 85 -16.25 -15.74 7.64
CA SER A 85 -15.76 -16.75 8.58
C SER A 85 -15.73 -16.21 10.01
N PRO A 86 -16.88 -16.00 10.66
CA PRO A 86 -16.94 -15.48 12.03
C PRO A 86 -16.37 -16.47 13.07
N GLU A 87 -16.37 -17.77 12.76
CA GLU A 87 -15.65 -18.80 13.53
C GLU A 87 -14.27 -19.08 12.92
N PHE A 88 -13.34 -19.56 13.74
CA PHE A 88 -11.99 -19.87 13.26
C PHE A 88 -12.01 -21.00 12.23
N HIS A 89 -11.53 -20.69 11.01
CA HIS A 89 -11.29 -21.65 9.95
C HIS A 89 -9.84 -21.59 9.49
N GLU A 90 -9.22 -22.76 9.29
CA GLU A 90 -7.81 -22.85 8.89
C GLU A 90 -7.51 -22.10 7.57
N LEU A 91 -8.42 -22.20 6.58
CA LEU A 91 -8.28 -21.48 5.32
C LEU A 91 -8.40 -19.96 5.47
N ALA A 92 -9.25 -19.49 6.39
CA ALA A 92 -9.38 -18.07 6.72
C ALA A 92 -8.08 -17.55 7.36
N GLY A 93 -7.47 -18.32 8.28
CA GLY A 93 -6.16 -18.02 8.84
C GLY A 93 -5.09 -17.87 7.77
N ARG A 94 -4.97 -18.86 6.88
CA ARG A 94 -3.99 -18.82 5.76
C ARG A 94 -4.16 -17.62 4.85
N ALA A 95 -5.40 -17.19 4.57
CA ALA A 95 -5.66 -16.02 3.75
C ALA A 95 -5.12 -14.73 4.40
N LYS A 96 -5.32 -14.57 5.71
CA LYS A 96 -4.77 -13.45 6.48
C LYS A 96 -3.24 -13.50 6.55
N ASP A 97 -2.67 -14.68 6.80
CA ASP A 97 -1.22 -14.87 6.83
C ASP A 97 -0.55 -14.48 5.50
N MET A 98 -1.17 -14.87 4.37
CA MET A 98 -0.67 -14.50 3.04
C MET A 98 -0.78 -13.00 2.76
N GLY A 99 -1.86 -12.35 3.22
CA GLY A 99 -2.01 -10.90 3.12
C GLY A 99 -0.91 -10.16 3.90
N SER A 100 -0.70 -10.55 5.16
CA SER A 100 0.38 -10.01 5.99
C SER A 100 1.78 -10.29 5.40
N ALA A 101 2.01 -11.48 4.85
CA ALA A 101 3.25 -11.82 4.18
C ALA A 101 3.53 -10.93 2.95
N SER A 102 2.48 -10.53 2.22
CA SER A 102 2.60 -9.62 1.08
C SER A 102 3.13 -8.24 1.52
N VAL A 103 2.60 -7.71 2.62
CA VAL A 103 3.04 -6.43 3.22
C VAL A 103 4.49 -6.53 3.64
N PHE A 104 4.87 -7.61 4.33
CA PHE A 104 6.24 -7.88 4.74
C PHE A 104 7.22 -7.88 3.55
N LEU A 105 6.87 -8.54 2.44
CA LEU A 105 7.72 -8.55 1.25
C LEU A 105 7.89 -7.14 0.65
N MET A 106 6.86 -6.30 0.68
CA MET A 106 6.98 -4.89 0.25
C MET A 106 7.89 -4.09 1.18
N MET A 107 7.82 -4.31 2.50
CA MET A 107 8.76 -3.68 3.44
C MET A 107 10.21 -4.11 3.19
N MET A 108 10.45 -5.39 2.86
CA MET A 108 11.79 -5.87 2.51
C MET A 108 12.31 -5.23 1.21
N MET A 109 11.45 -5.08 0.20
CA MET A 109 11.81 -4.37 -1.03
C MET A 109 12.08 -2.88 -0.81
N PHE A 110 11.31 -2.24 0.08
CA PHE A 110 11.59 -0.87 0.52
C PHE A 110 12.99 -0.76 1.12
N LEU A 111 13.33 -1.60 2.10
CA LEU A 111 14.66 -1.60 2.73
C LEU A 111 15.78 -1.89 1.73
N LEU A 112 15.58 -2.89 0.86
CA LEU A 112 16.57 -3.30 -0.13
C LEU A 112 16.86 -2.18 -1.13
N THR A 113 15.82 -1.56 -1.69
CA THR A 113 16.01 -0.50 -2.69
C THR A 113 16.62 0.76 -2.10
N TRP A 114 16.20 1.15 -0.89
CA TRP A 114 16.81 2.28 -0.18
C TRP A 114 18.28 1.97 0.18
N GLY A 115 18.55 0.77 0.67
CA GLY A 115 19.89 0.32 1.00
C GLY A 115 20.82 0.33 -0.21
N LEU A 116 20.43 -0.31 -1.30
CA LEU A 116 21.25 -0.42 -2.52
C LEU A 116 21.54 0.94 -3.18
N ILE A 117 20.61 1.89 -3.10
CA ILE A 117 20.79 3.21 -3.74
C ILE A 117 21.58 4.17 -2.84
N LEU A 118 21.31 4.18 -1.52
CA LEU A 118 21.83 5.21 -0.61
C LEU A 118 23.06 4.77 0.18
N ILE A 119 23.19 3.50 0.59
CA ILE A 119 24.35 3.02 1.37
C ILE A 119 25.68 3.26 0.64
N PRO A 120 25.82 2.99 -0.68
CA PRO A 120 27.06 3.24 -1.41
C PRO A 120 27.48 4.71 -1.51
N ARG A 121 26.68 5.64 -0.97
CA ARG A 121 26.99 7.08 -0.95
C ARG A 121 27.56 7.52 0.39
N LEU A 122 27.48 6.66 1.40
CA LEU A 122 28.01 6.92 2.74
C LEU A 122 29.49 6.53 2.85
N PHE A 123 30.03 5.83 1.84
CA PHE A 123 31.40 5.34 1.75
C PHE A 123 31.94 5.61 0.34
#